data_AF-A0A965UQU0-F1
#
_entry.id   AF-A0A965UQU0-F1
#
_cell.length_a   1.000
_cell.length_b   1.000
_cell.length_c   1.000
_cell.angle_alpha   90.00
_cell.angle_beta   90.00
_cell.angle_gamma   90.00
#
_symmetry.space_group_name_H-M   'P 1'
#
loop_
_entity.id
_entity.type
_entity.pdbx_description
1 polymer ?
#
loop_
_entity_poly.entity_id
_entity_poly.type
_entity_poly.pdbx_seq_one_letter_code
_entity_poly.pdbx_strand_id
1 'polypeptide(L)'
;MTVSNNFGMYKQISATGNVNPASGVLVGIFVSAASATPTITIYDSATTTTTAPIVAVFTPVAATYYPIPATYANGLYVVISGTVQATVIYA
;
A
#
# COMPACT_ATOMS: atom_id res chain seq x y z
N MET A 1 -20.17 -14.44 -11.87
CA MET A 1 -19.31 -13.24 -11.74
C MET A 1 -19.12 -13.02 -10.25
N THR A 2 -17.96 -13.37 -9.70
CA THR A 2 -17.64 -12.97 -8.33
C THR A 2 -17.48 -11.46 -8.36
N VAL A 3 -18.32 -10.72 -7.65
CA VAL A 3 -18.09 -9.31 -7.41
C VAL A 3 -16.86 -9.22 -6.51
N SER A 4 -15.72 -8.80 -7.05
CA SER A 4 -14.59 -8.41 -6.22
C SER A 4 -15.01 -7.16 -5.47
N ASN A 5 -15.29 -7.29 -4.17
CA ASN A 5 -15.64 -6.16 -3.33
C ASN A 5 -14.46 -5.20 -3.27
N ASN A 6 -14.60 -4.00 -3.84
CA ASN A 6 -13.55 -3.00 -3.91
C ASN A 6 -13.55 -2.08 -2.67
N PHE A 7 -13.88 -2.65 -1.51
CA PHE A 7 -13.97 -1.95 -0.24
C PHE A 7 -13.28 -2.76 0.87
N GLY A 8 -12.81 -2.06 1.90
CA GLY A 8 -12.12 -2.66 3.04
C GLY A 8 -11.90 -1.63 4.15
N MET A 9 -11.14 -2.04 5.17
CA MET A 9 -10.57 -1.16 6.18
C MET A 9 -9.57 -0.19 5.54
N TYR A 10 -9.24 0.89 6.25
CA TYR A 10 -8.32 1.90 5.78
C TYR A 10 -7.25 2.23 6.81
N LYS A 11 -6.08 2.63 6.33
CA LYS A 11 -5.04 3.27 7.14
C LYS A 11 -4.41 4.42 6.38
N GLN A 12 -4.42 5.59 6.98
CA GLN A 12 -3.67 6.74 6.48
C GLN A 12 -2.21 6.61 6.91
N ILE A 13 -1.29 6.83 5.97
CA ILE A 13 0.15 6.81 6.20
C ILE A 13 0.80 8.02 5.54
N SER A 14 1.85 8.53 6.19
CA SER A 14 2.73 9.59 5.67
C SER A 14 4.22 9.21 5.74
N ALA A 15 4.51 8.00 6.24
CA ALA A 15 5.85 7.44 6.36
C ALA A 15 5.77 5.91 6.25
N THR A 16 6.94 5.29 6.09
CA THR A 16 7.09 3.83 6.08
C THR A 16 6.48 3.20 7.34
N GLY A 17 5.77 2.08 7.15
CA GLY A 17 5.19 1.37 8.28
C GLY A 17 4.42 0.12 7.91
N ASN A 18 4.19 -0.72 8.92
CA ASN A 18 3.26 -1.84 8.81
C ASN A 18 1.83 -1.26 8.78
N VAL A 19 1.09 -1.56 7.73
CA VAL A 19 -0.32 -1.20 7.57
C VAL A 19 -1.24 -2.21 8.26
N ASN A 20 -1.04 -3.50 7.98
CA ASN A 20 -1.76 -4.61 8.59
C ASN A 20 -0.79 -5.76 8.94
N PRO A 21 -0.69 -6.21 10.20
CA PRO A 21 0.19 -7.33 10.57
C PRO A 21 -0.39 -8.71 10.28
N ALA A 22 -1.67 -8.82 9.90
CA ALA A 22 -2.31 -10.10 9.57
C ALA A 22 -2.26 -10.39 8.07
N SER A 23 -2.72 -11.57 7.64
CA SER A 23 -3.02 -11.85 6.23
C SER A 23 -4.26 -11.10 5.76
N GLY A 24 -4.41 -10.91 4.44
CA GLY A 24 -5.56 -10.23 3.88
C GLY A 24 -5.44 -9.94 2.39
N VAL A 25 -6.22 -8.96 1.94
CA VAL A 25 -6.30 -8.48 0.56
C VAL A 25 -6.00 -7.00 0.53
N LEU A 26 -5.02 -6.60 -0.29
CA LEU A 26 -4.81 -5.21 -0.68
C LEU A 26 -5.84 -4.88 -1.75
N VAL A 27 -6.58 -3.78 -1.55
CA VAL A 27 -7.54 -3.27 -2.54
C VAL A 27 -6.87 -2.18 -3.37
N GLY A 28 -6.15 -1.26 -2.71
CA GLY A 28 -5.38 -0.22 -3.39
C GLY A 28 -4.90 0.87 -2.46
N ILE A 29 -4.32 1.91 -3.04
CA ILE A 29 -3.78 3.07 -2.33
C ILE A 29 -4.23 4.36 -3.01
N PHE A 30 -4.84 5.27 -2.24
CA PHE A 30 -5.11 6.63 -2.71
C PHE A 30 -4.01 7.55 -2.21
N VAL A 31 -3.32 8.23 -3.12
CA VAL A 31 -2.25 9.17 -2.79
C VAL A 31 -2.82 10.58 -2.84
N SER A 32 -2.99 11.20 -1.69
CA SER A 32 -3.54 12.56 -1.57
C SER A 32 -2.49 13.65 -1.79
N ALA A 33 -1.23 13.36 -1.45
CA ALA A 33 -0.11 14.27 -1.70
C ALA A 33 1.16 13.48 -2.08
N ALA A 34 1.91 14.00 -3.04
CA ALA A 34 3.22 13.51 -3.45
C ALA A 34 4.03 14.71 -3.96
N SER A 35 5.30 14.85 -3.56
CA SER A 35 6.16 15.97 -3.97
C SER A 35 7.58 15.53 -4.31
N ALA A 36 8.20 16.21 -5.28
CA ALA A 36 9.46 15.84 -5.92
C ALA A 36 9.37 14.47 -6.62
N THR A 37 10.29 13.55 -6.32
CA THR A 37 10.33 12.19 -6.86
C THR A 37 10.21 11.18 -5.72
N PRO A 38 9.07 11.13 -5.01
CA PRO A 38 8.90 10.19 -3.90
C PRO A 38 8.76 8.78 -4.46
N THR A 39 8.90 7.78 -3.60
CA THR A 39 8.65 6.40 -3.99
C THR A 39 7.82 5.64 -2.97
N ILE A 40 7.08 4.65 -3.47
CA ILE A 40 6.35 3.67 -2.67
C ILE A 40 6.77 2.28 -3.13
N THR A 41 7.00 1.38 -2.18
CA THR A 41 7.14 -0.07 -2.40
C THR A 41 6.26 -0.79 -1.37
N ILE A 42 5.60 -1.88 -1.78
CA ILE A 42 4.68 -2.62 -0.91
C ILE A 42 5.15 -4.07 -0.80
N TYR A 43 5.21 -4.60 0.43
CA TYR A 43 5.71 -5.93 0.73
C TYR A 43 4.68 -6.78 1.47
N ASP A 44 4.73 -8.09 1.21
CA ASP A 44 4.03 -9.12 1.99
C ASP A 44 4.83 -9.44 3.25
N SER A 45 4.68 -8.61 4.29
CA SER A 45 5.38 -8.76 5.56
C SER A 45 4.71 -7.98 6.68
N ALA A 46 4.62 -8.59 7.87
CA ALA A 46 4.23 -7.92 9.12
C ALA A 46 5.42 -7.25 9.80
N THR A 47 6.62 -7.49 9.29
CA THR A 47 7.87 -6.91 9.80
C THR A 47 8.42 -5.93 8.76
N THR A 48 9.59 -5.36 9.03
CA THR A 48 10.25 -4.42 8.11
C THR A 48 11.06 -5.13 7.01
N THR A 49 10.82 -6.43 6.76
CA THR A 49 11.54 -7.19 5.73
C THR A 49 11.11 -6.78 4.31
N THR A 50 12.09 -6.75 3.40
CA THR A 50 11.94 -6.23 2.03
C THR A 50 12.19 -7.28 0.95
N THR A 51 11.94 -8.56 1.25
CA THR A 51 12.26 -9.69 0.37
C THR A 51 11.10 -10.16 -0.51
N ALA A 52 9.85 -9.80 -0.17
CA ALA A 52 8.64 -10.24 -0.86
C ALA A 52 7.80 -9.04 -1.34
N PRO A 53 8.20 -8.34 -2.43
CA PRO A 53 7.45 -7.19 -2.93
C PRO A 53 6.14 -7.63 -3.59
N ILE A 54 5.02 -7.08 -3.12
CA ILE A 54 3.71 -7.14 -3.80
C ILE A 54 3.71 -6.15 -4.97
N VAL A 55 4.25 -4.95 -4.72
CA VAL A 55 4.46 -3.90 -5.73
C VAL A 55 5.90 -3.43 -5.61
N ALA A 56 6.66 -3.54 -6.70
CA ALA A 56 8.00 -2.97 -6.80
C ALA A 56 7.96 -1.43 -6.72
N VAL A 57 9.14 -0.81 -6.60
CA VAL A 57 9.24 0.65 -6.44
C VAL A 57 8.53 1.42 -7.56
N PHE A 58 7.71 2.40 -7.20
CA PHE A 58 7.11 3.34 -8.16
C PHE A 58 7.06 4.76 -7.59
N THR A 59 7.02 5.76 -8.48
CA THR A 59 6.81 7.16 -8.12
C THR A 59 5.32 7.51 -8.23
N PRO A 60 4.62 7.78 -7.10
CA PRO A 60 3.21 8.11 -7.13
C PRO A 60 2.96 9.55 -7.61
N VAL A 61 1.77 9.77 -8.15
CA VAL A 61 1.20 11.07 -8.50
C VAL A 61 0.13 11.40 -7.45
N ALA A 62 0.08 12.67 -7.03
CA ALA A 62 -0.92 13.14 -6.09
C ALA A 62 -2.34 13.06 -6.69
N ALA A 63 -3.36 13.08 -5.84
CA ALA A 63 -4.76 12.96 -6.20
C ALA A 63 -5.09 11.74 -7.08
N THR A 64 -4.38 10.62 -6.90
CA THR A 64 -4.52 9.42 -7.72
C THR A 64 -4.84 8.19 -6.86
N TYR A 65 -5.82 7.40 -7.30
CA TYR A 65 -6.10 6.07 -6.76
C TYR A 65 -5.40 5.00 -7.60
N TYR A 66 -4.61 4.15 -6.95
CA TYR A 66 -3.95 3.01 -7.55
C TYR A 66 -4.65 1.72 -7.08
N PRO A 67 -5.50 1.09 -7.91
CA PRO A 67 -6.10 -0.19 -7.60
C PRO A 67 -5.02 -1.29 -7.66
N ILE A 68 -4.88 -2.07 -6.59
CA ILE A 68 -3.87 -3.13 -6.46
C ILE A 68 -4.56 -4.36 -5.85
N PRO A 69 -5.45 -5.04 -6.57
CA PRO A 69 -6.17 -6.21 -6.05
C PRO A 69 -5.22 -7.40 -5.90
N ALA A 70 -4.64 -7.57 -4.70
CA ALA A 70 -3.65 -8.60 -4.42
C ALA A 70 -3.81 -9.18 -3.02
N THR A 71 -3.63 -10.48 -2.85
CA THR A 71 -3.58 -11.12 -1.53
C THR A 71 -2.18 -10.99 -0.91
N TYR A 72 -2.10 -10.92 0.42
CA TYR A 72 -0.86 -11.01 1.19
C TYR A 72 -1.04 -11.96 2.37
N ALA A 73 -0.02 -12.76 2.69
CA ALA A 73 -0.13 -13.85 3.66
C ALA A 73 0.59 -13.56 4.99
N ASN A 74 1.60 -12.70 4.97
CA ASN A 74 2.54 -12.46 6.06
C ASN A 74 2.40 -11.07 6.66
N GLY A 75 1.61 -10.18 6.03
CA GLY A 75 1.34 -8.81 6.47
C GLY A 75 1.40 -7.81 5.31
N LEU A 76 1.07 -6.55 5.57
CA LEU A 76 1.09 -5.47 4.60
C LEU A 76 2.04 -4.37 5.08
N TYR A 77 3.27 -4.38 4.56
CA TYR A 77 4.29 -3.38 4.87
C TYR A 77 4.48 -2.42 3.70
N VAL A 78 4.36 -1.12 3.96
CA VAL A 78 4.51 -0.08 2.94
C VAL A 78 5.74 0.76 3.26
N VAL A 79 6.67 0.83 2.31
CA VAL A 79 7.86 1.67 2.38
C VAL A 79 7.62 2.93 1.56
N ILE A 80 7.86 4.08 2.18
CA ILE A 80 7.77 5.41 1.58
C ILE A 80 9.15 6.05 1.63
N SER A 81 9.58 6.62 0.51
CA SER A 81 10.70 7.57 0.44
C SER A 81 10.21 8.92 -0.07
N GLY A 82 10.67 10.00 0.55
CA GLY A 82 10.22 11.36 0.24
C GLY A 82 8.84 11.70 0.84
N THR A 83 8.22 12.75 0.32
CA THR A 83 6.94 13.26 0.84
C THR A 83 5.77 12.59 0.12
N VAL A 84 5.05 11.72 0.84
CA VAL A 84 3.79 11.10 0.41
C VAL A 84 2.78 11.21 1.54
N GLN A 85 1.53 11.54 1.22
CA GLN A 85 0.38 11.23 2.07
C GLN A 85 -0.56 10.31 1.31
N ALA A 86 -0.91 9.18 1.92
CA ALA A 86 -1.72 8.18 1.27
C ALA A 86 -2.67 7.47 2.25
N THR A 87 -3.76 6.93 1.69
CA THR A 87 -4.69 6.03 2.37
C THR A 87 -4.61 4.67 1.71
N VAL A 88 -4.20 3.66 2.46
CA VAL A 88 -4.17 2.27 2.01
C VAL A 88 -5.48 1.59 2.39
N ILE A 89 -6.09 0.89 1.43
CA ILE A 89 -7.37 0.19 1.61
C ILE A 89 -7.11 -1.32 1.52
N TYR A 90 -7.55 -2.06 2.53
CA TYR A 90 -7.29 -3.50 2.67
C TYR A 90 -8.45 -4.22 3.36
N ALA A 91 -8.61 -5.52 3.11
CA ALA A 91 -9.66 -6.36 3.69
C ALA A 91 -9.09 -7.65 4.30
#